data_AF-A0A954A5R4-F1
#
_entry.id   AF-A0A954A5R4-F1
#
_cell.length_a   1.000
_cell.length_b   1.000
_cell.length_c   1.000
_cell.angle_alpha   90.00
_cell.angle_beta   90.00
_cell.angle_gamma   90.00
#
_symmetry.space_group_name_H-M   'P 1'
#
loop_
_entity.id
_entity.type
_entity.pdbx_description
1 polymer ?
#
loop_
_entity_poly.entity_id
_entity_poly.type
_entity_poly.pdbx_seq_one_letter_code
_entity_poly.pdbx_strand_id
1 'polypeptide(L)'
;MSQWILRLTGPDGTSTEVEAVPGLVCGRSRKCELRVESPVVSGNQFDLVEEGGGIALRDLGSRNGTRLRDGRVLKGETLPLSESLEIVLGDHVITVVADEPAPETALDSVIAEATQIASAPSSESLPVADSGTVAASGTEFGALIPGSAKSDPPVMSEMTIAADFSRPSEEEIAREKAKSERVAREAEAARQKAEDARRKADEARAEAERQAHEPEPKAEEHHAVNVMTMEMVNTKLKGANDQAFLREARPRILICHPTLSDIVLVDSESFVIGSGRSSTTIAYKLDHRTVSREHAKIVARDGRFRLADLGSTNGVTVYTDNGGQRIDEWELADQTRFLIGGVPCLFLCDLDTNGQRRTREDFDRALDWLLAHHKVNRESARRAEERVQAHGGSIHHAAEILLTEGDVALDDWFRALSSGGVGPWSRNTIIGIAVGVLIFIAVLIWLLK
;
A
#
# COMPACT_ATOMS: atom_id res chain seq x y z
N MET A 1 -19.57 -26.81 3.06
CA MET A 1 -18.24 -26.17 3.14
C MET A 1 -18.52 -24.69 3.20
N SER A 2 -17.95 -23.96 4.16
CA SER A 2 -18.13 -22.50 4.21
C SER A 2 -17.57 -21.90 2.92
N GLN A 3 -18.41 -21.24 2.13
CA GLN A 3 -17.97 -20.48 0.96
C GLN A 3 -17.28 -19.21 1.47
N TRP A 4 -16.11 -18.92 0.93
CA TRP A 4 -15.35 -17.73 1.25
C TRP A 4 -15.37 -16.82 0.04
N ILE A 5 -15.49 -15.51 0.25
CA ILE A 5 -15.40 -14.49 -0.79
C ILE A 5 -14.17 -13.64 -0.52
N LEU A 6 -13.33 -13.44 -1.54
CA LEU A 6 -12.25 -12.48 -1.52
C LEU A 6 -12.75 -11.17 -2.11
N ARG A 7 -12.82 -10.12 -1.28
CA ARG A 7 -13.14 -8.76 -1.71
C ARG A 7 -11.86 -7.95 -1.87
N LEU A 8 -11.48 -7.67 -3.11
CA LEU A 8 -10.38 -6.77 -3.48
C LEU A 8 -10.89 -5.33 -3.53
N THR A 9 -10.32 -4.44 -2.75
CA THR A 9 -10.62 -2.99 -2.74
C THR A 9 -9.41 -2.22 -3.26
N GLY A 10 -9.61 -1.42 -4.30
CA GLY A 10 -8.59 -0.55 -4.90
C GLY A 10 -8.52 0.84 -4.26
N PRO A 11 -7.51 1.66 -4.62
CA PRO A 11 -7.30 3.01 -4.07
C PRO A 11 -8.44 3.98 -4.37
N ASP A 12 -9.14 3.79 -5.50
CA ASP A 12 -10.27 4.61 -5.92
C ASP A 12 -11.59 4.23 -5.20
N GLY A 13 -11.53 3.31 -4.23
CA GLY A 13 -12.68 2.80 -3.48
C GLY A 13 -13.50 1.73 -4.23
N THR A 14 -13.12 1.38 -5.46
CA THR A 14 -13.77 0.31 -6.22
C THR A 14 -13.46 -1.05 -5.61
N SER A 15 -14.49 -1.86 -5.39
CA SER A 15 -14.36 -3.24 -4.91
C SER A 15 -14.70 -4.26 -6.00
N THR A 16 -13.99 -5.38 -6.01
CA THR A 16 -14.26 -6.56 -6.85
C THR A 16 -14.29 -7.77 -5.94
N GLU A 17 -15.32 -8.60 -6.07
CA GLU A 17 -15.49 -9.81 -5.28
C GLU A 17 -15.32 -11.04 -6.16
N VAL A 18 -14.62 -12.03 -5.63
CA VAL A 18 -14.41 -13.32 -6.29
C VAL A 18 -14.55 -14.43 -5.26
N GLU A 19 -15.20 -15.52 -5.65
CA GLU A 19 -15.30 -16.72 -4.82
C GLU A 19 -13.90 -17.31 -4.56
N ALA A 20 -13.57 -17.54 -3.29
CA ALA A 20 -12.32 -18.14 -2.88
C ALA A 20 -12.42 -19.66 -3.11
N VAL A 21 -11.88 -20.13 -4.22
CA VAL A 21 -11.81 -21.55 -4.58
C VAL A 21 -10.36 -22.04 -4.60
N PRO A 22 -10.07 -23.30 -4.22
CA PRO A 22 -8.73 -23.86 -4.40
C PRO A 22 -8.27 -23.79 -5.86
N GLY A 23 -7.04 -23.33 -6.08
CA GLY A 23 -6.45 -23.08 -7.39
C GLY A 23 -6.56 -21.63 -7.86
N LEU A 24 -7.35 -20.78 -7.20
CA LEU A 24 -7.43 -19.35 -7.54
C LEU A 24 -6.07 -18.68 -7.33
N VAL A 25 -5.53 -18.08 -8.39
CA VAL A 25 -4.27 -17.35 -8.41
C VAL A 25 -4.54 -15.85 -8.41
N CYS A 26 -3.95 -15.15 -7.45
CA CYS A 26 -3.97 -13.69 -7.35
C CYS A 26 -2.63 -13.11 -7.83
N GLY A 27 -2.67 -12.01 -8.57
CA GLY A 27 -1.46 -11.32 -9.00
C GLY A 27 -1.67 -10.24 -10.06
N ARG A 28 -0.57 -9.62 -10.50
CA ARG A 28 -0.58 -8.53 -11.49
C ARG A 28 -0.77 -9.04 -12.93
N SER A 29 -0.44 -10.30 -13.18
CA SER A 29 -0.50 -10.90 -14.52
C SER A 29 -1.94 -10.93 -15.05
N ARG A 30 -2.09 -10.80 -16.37
CA ARG A 30 -3.39 -11.01 -17.03
C ARG A 30 -3.87 -12.47 -17.01
N LYS A 31 -3.01 -13.39 -16.54
CA LYS A 31 -3.30 -14.82 -16.40
C LYS A 31 -3.88 -15.19 -15.03
N CYS A 32 -3.91 -14.27 -14.07
CA CYS A 32 -4.46 -14.49 -12.73
C CYS A 32 -5.98 -14.32 -12.74
N GLU A 33 -6.73 -15.18 -12.05
CA GLU A 33 -8.18 -15.03 -11.92
C GLU A 33 -8.55 -13.79 -11.08
N LEU A 34 -7.80 -13.51 -10.01
CA LEU A 34 -7.91 -12.27 -9.25
C LEU A 34 -6.77 -11.32 -9.62
N ARG A 35 -7.06 -10.38 -10.51
CA ARG A 35 -6.05 -9.47 -11.05
C ARG A 35 -5.95 -8.19 -10.23
N VAL A 36 -4.75 -7.85 -9.80
CA VAL A 36 -4.44 -6.60 -9.07
C VAL A 36 -3.55 -5.71 -9.93
N GLU A 37 -4.07 -4.56 -10.37
CA GLU A 37 -3.33 -3.62 -11.22
C GLU A 37 -2.42 -2.71 -10.39
N SER A 38 -1.42 -3.30 -9.75
CA SER A 38 -0.44 -2.55 -8.97
C SER A 38 0.99 -2.97 -9.30
N PRO A 39 1.92 -2.02 -9.55
CA PRO A 39 3.28 -2.33 -9.98
C PRO A 39 4.11 -3.05 -8.91
N VAL A 40 3.69 -3.00 -7.64
CA VAL A 40 4.36 -3.67 -6.51
C VAL A 40 3.92 -5.14 -6.31
N VAL A 41 2.86 -5.56 -6.98
CA VAL A 41 2.34 -6.94 -6.93
C VAL A 41 3.07 -7.80 -7.95
N SER A 42 3.47 -9.01 -7.54
CA SER A 42 4.15 -9.97 -8.40
C SER A 42 3.22 -10.48 -9.50
N GLY A 43 3.79 -10.99 -10.59
CA GLY A 43 3.01 -11.55 -11.71
C GLY A 43 2.02 -12.61 -11.23
N ASN A 44 2.50 -13.55 -10.41
CA ASN A 44 1.71 -14.47 -9.61
C ASN A 44 2.13 -14.24 -8.16
N GLN A 45 1.23 -13.74 -7.32
CA GLN A 45 1.53 -13.30 -5.96
C GLN A 45 1.28 -14.43 -4.95
N PHE A 46 0.07 -14.98 -4.95
CA PHE A 46 -0.30 -16.13 -4.12
C PHE A 46 -1.36 -16.99 -4.85
N ASP A 47 -1.50 -18.24 -4.43
CA ASP A 47 -2.62 -19.09 -4.79
C ASP A 47 -3.40 -19.54 -3.55
N LEU A 48 -4.64 -19.96 -3.76
CA LEU A 48 -5.44 -20.63 -2.73
C LEU A 48 -5.28 -22.13 -2.86
N VAL A 49 -5.04 -22.82 -1.76
CA VAL A 49 -4.90 -24.28 -1.70
C VAL A 49 -5.84 -24.87 -0.68
N GLU A 50 -6.25 -26.11 -0.89
CA GLU A 50 -6.98 -26.86 0.13
C GLU A 50 -5.96 -27.50 1.08
N GLU A 51 -5.96 -27.07 2.34
CA GLU A 51 -5.05 -27.57 3.37
C GLU A 51 -5.81 -27.71 4.71
N GLY A 52 -5.64 -28.85 5.38
CA GLY A 52 -6.26 -29.08 6.70
C GLY A 52 -7.80 -29.14 6.72
N GLY A 53 -8.45 -29.39 5.57
CA GLY A 53 -9.92 -29.44 5.45
C GLY A 53 -10.59 -28.08 5.23
N GLY A 54 -9.81 -27.05 4.91
CA GLY A 54 -10.28 -25.71 4.55
C GLY A 54 -9.40 -25.07 3.47
N ILE A 55 -9.69 -23.81 3.14
CA ILE A 55 -8.92 -23.05 2.15
C ILE A 55 -7.84 -22.25 2.87
N ALA A 56 -6.63 -22.30 2.32
CA ALA A 56 -5.49 -21.57 2.81
C ALA A 56 -4.82 -20.79 1.68
N LEU A 57 -4.27 -19.62 2.01
CA LEU A 57 -3.47 -18.80 1.12
C LEU A 57 -2.02 -19.28 1.14
N ARG A 58 -1.45 -19.56 -0.03
CA ARG A 58 -0.05 -19.93 -0.21
C ARG A 58 0.67 -18.90 -1.06
N ASP A 59 1.72 -18.31 -0.52
CA ASP A 59 2.56 -17.36 -1.28
C ASP A 59 3.38 -18.11 -2.34
N LEU A 60 3.30 -17.67 -3.60
CA LEU A 60 3.96 -18.33 -4.74
C LEU A 60 5.42 -17.90 -4.93
N GLY A 61 6.13 -17.62 -3.83
CA GLY A 61 7.48 -17.07 -3.88
C GLY A 61 7.50 -15.65 -4.43
N SER A 62 6.52 -14.85 -4.02
CA SER A 62 6.39 -13.48 -4.50
C SER A 62 7.63 -12.65 -4.14
N ARG A 63 7.95 -11.64 -4.97
CA ARG A 63 9.22 -10.90 -4.86
C ARG A 63 9.37 -10.16 -3.52
N ASN A 64 8.26 -9.76 -2.92
CA ASN A 64 8.20 -9.00 -1.67
C ASN A 64 7.48 -9.75 -0.53
N GLY A 65 7.08 -11.01 -0.75
CA GLY A 65 6.14 -11.72 0.12
C GLY A 65 4.71 -11.17 0.01
N THR A 66 3.75 -11.93 0.52
CA THR A 66 2.35 -11.52 0.64
C THR A 66 2.14 -10.94 2.05
N ARG A 67 1.89 -9.63 2.12
CA ARG A 67 1.76 -8.91 3.39
C ARG A 67 0.33 -8.95 3.90
N LEU A 68 0.18 -9.06 5.21
CA LEU A 68 -1.08 -8.94 5.92
C LEU A 68 -1.14 -7.58 6.63
N ARG A 69 -2.34 -7.07 6.92
CA ARG A 69 -2.52 -5.77 7.58
C ARG A 69 -1.90 -5.73 8.99
N ASP A 70 -1.79 -6.87 9.66
CA ASP A 70 -1.14 -7.02 10.97
C ASP A 70 0.40 -6.94 10.93
N GLY A 71 0.99 -6.76 9.73
CA GLY A 71 2.43 -6.66 9.53
C GLY A 71 3.13 -7.98 9.24
N ARG A 72 2.43 -9.12 9.29
CA ARG A 72 3.00 -10.42 8.92
C ARG A 72 3.25 -10.49 7.40
N VAL A 73 4.35 -11.13 7.02
CA VAL A 73 4.71 -11.33 5.59
C VAL A 73 4.86 -12.83 5.34
N LEU A 74 4.00 -13.38 4.49
CA LEU A 74 4.08 -14.77 4.03
C LEU A 74 5.04 -14.84 2.85
N LYS A 75 6.04 -15.72 2.93
CA LYS A 75 7.03 -15.91 1.87
C LYS A 75 7.26 -17.39 1.65
N GLY A 76 6.53 -17.97 0.69
CA GLY A 76 6.49 -19.42 0.49
C GLY A 76 5.80 -20.21 1.62
N GLU A 77 5.10 -19.52 2.53
CA GLU A 77 4.32 -20.13 3.61
C GLU A 77 2.83 -20.20 3.25
N THR A 78 2.12 -21.17 3.84
CA THR A 78 0.66 -21.28 3.75
C THR A 78 0.00 -20.75 5.02
N LEU A 79 -1.11 -20.04 4.88
CA LEU A 79 -1.92 -19.51 5.99
C LEU A 79 -3.41 -19.80 5.77
N PRO A 80 -4.12 -20.44 6.72
CA PRO A 80 -5.57 -20.66 6.61
C PRO A 80 -6.34 -19.35 6.44
N LEU A 81 -7.37 -19.34 5.60
CA LEU A 81 -8.27 -18.20 5.49
C LEU A 81 -9.12 -18.04 6.76
N SER A 82 -9.33 -16.80 7.17
CA SER A 82 -10.24 -16.41 8.26
C SER A 82 -10.88 -15.06 7.95
N GLU A 83 -12.04 -14.74 8.54
CA GLU A 83 -12.72 -13.43 8.36
C GLU A 83 -11.88 -12.23 8.78
N SER A 84 -10.91 -12.45 9.68
CA SER A 84 -9.97 -11.43 10.13
C SER A 84 -8.77 -11.24 9.20
N LEU A 85 -8.66 -12.03 8.13
CA LEU A 85 -7.51 -12.00 7.24
C LEU A 85 -7.64 -10.86 6.23
N GLU A 86 -6.76 -9.88 6.38
CA GLU A 86 -6.63 -8.77 5.44
C GLU A 86 -5.25 -8.81 4.78
N ILE A 87 -5.23 -8.94 3.46
CA ILE A 87 -4.01 -9.02 2.65
C ILE A 87 -3.78 -7.68 1.98
N VAL A 88 -2.60 -7.12 2.17
CA VAL A 88 -2.21 -5.81 1.61
C VAL A 88 -1.29 -6.02 0.42
N LEU A 89 -1.76 -5.57 -0.75
CA LEU A 89 -1.08 -5.69 -2.04
C LEU A 89 -0.84 -4.30 -2.64
N GLY A 90 0.15 -3.60 -2.07
CA GLY A 90 0.42 -2.21 -2.41
C GLY A 90 -0.65 -1.28 -1.87
N ASP A 91 -1.33 -0.60 -2.78
CA ASP A 91 -2.47 0.28 -2.57
C ASP A 91 -3.82 -0.44 -2.57
N HIS A 92 -3.81 -1.76 -2.77
CA HIS A 92 -5.01 -2.60 -2.76
C HIS A 92 -5.08 -3.44 -1.49
N VAL A 93 -6.29 -3.67 -0.99
CA VAL A 93 -6.56 -4.51 0.18
C VAL A 93 -7.52 -5.62 -0.21
N ILE A 94 -7.18 -6.87 0.08
CA ILE A 94 -8.08 -8.01 -0.03
C ILE A 94 -8.58 -8.37 1.36
N THR A 95 -9.88 -8.36 1.56
CA THR A 95 -10.54 -8.82 2.78
C THR A 95 -11.26 -10.14 2.51
N VAL A 96 -11.18 -11.08 3.45
CA VAL A 96 -11.89 -12.35 3.38
C VAL A 96 -13.26 -12.20 4.06
N VAL A 97 -14.33 -12.49 3.33
CA VAL A 97 -15.70 -12.46 3.85
C VAL A 97 -16.23 -13.89 3.84
N ALA A 98 -16.78 -14.36 4.95
CA ALA A 98 -17.57 -15.58 4.93
C ALA A 98 -18.84 -15.31 4.13
N ASP A 99 -19.09 -16.12 3.10
CA ASP A 99 -20.41 -16.19 2.48
C ASP A 99 -21.31 -16.94 3.47
N GLU A 100 -21.80 -16.22 4.49
CA GLU A 100 -23.00 -16.66 5.16
C GLU A 100 -24.13 -16.49 4.13
N PRO A 101 -24.88 -17.57 3.81
CA PRO A 101 -26.07 -17.40 2.99
C PRO A 101 -26.90 -16.32 3.69
N ALA A 102 -27.16 -15.24 2.97
CA ALA A 102 -28.03 -14.17 3.44
C ALA A 102 -29.22 -14.83 4.15
N PRO A 103 -29.58 -14.43 5.38
CA PRO A 103 -30.77 -14.97 5.98
C PRO A 103 -31.91 -14.64 5.03
N GLU A 104 -32.44 -15.66 4.34
CA GLU A 104 -33.65 -15.63 3.51
C GLU A 104 -34.91 -15.34 4.36
N THR A 105 -34.75 -14.67 5.50
CA THR A 105 -35.77 -14.42 6.52
C THR A 105 -35.92 -12.93 6.81
N ALA A 106 -35.72 -12.08 5.80
CA ALA A 106 -36.08 -10.66 5.84
C ALA A 106 -37.10 -10.26 4.75
N LEU A 107 -37.65 -11.22 3.99
CA LEU A 107 -38.79 -11.01 3.09
C LEU A 107 -40.09 -11.69 3.58
N ASP A 108 -39.99 -12.61 4.54
CA ASP A 108 -41.17 -13.25 5.15
C ASP A 108 -41.74 -12.48 6.35
N SER A 109 -40.96 -11.62 7.01
CA SER A 109 -41.45 -10.82 8.15
C SER A 109 -42.24 -9.57 7.74
N VAL A 110 -42.21 -9.18 6.45
CA VAL A 110 -43.05 -8.09 5.91
C VAL A 110 -44.35 -8.63 5.29
N ILE A 111 -44.42 -9.93 4.98
CA ILE A 111 -45.62 -10.60 4.41
C ILE A 111 -46.43 -11.35 5.49
N ALA A 112 -45.80 -11.76 6.60
CA ALA A 112 -46.47 -12.42 7.72
C ALA A 112 -47.36 -11.50 8.58
N GLU A 113 -47.20 -10.17 8.49
CA GLU A 113 -48.03 -9.21 9.25
C GLU A 113 -49.32 -8.79 8.50
N ALA A 114 -49.47 -9.19 7.22
CA ALA A 114 -50.64 -8.84 6.39
C ALA A 114 -51.65 -10.00 6.20
N THR A 115 -51.42 -11.20 6.75
CA THR A 115 -52.29 -12.37 6.49
C THR A 115 -52.74 -13.10 7.77
N GLN A 116 -52.89 -12.38 8.89
CA GLN A 116 -53.54 -12.88 10.12
C GLN A 116 -55.05 -12.52 10.20
N ILE A 117 -55.76 -12.59 9.07
CA ILE A 117 -57.23 -12.54 9.05
C ILE A 117 -57.71 -13.68 8.14
N ALA A 118 -58.52 -14.60 8.71
CA ALA A 118 -59.15 -15.80 8.13
C ALA A 118 -58.28 -17.08 8.17
N SER A 119 -58.27 -17.81 9.30
CA SER A 119 -59.24 -18.86 9.70
C SER A 119 -59.06 -20.22 9.00
N ALA A 120 -58.78 -21.23 9.82
CA ALA A 120 -58.58 -22.65 9.53
C ALA A 120 -59.89 -23.41 9.11
N PRO A 121 -59.95 -24.76 9.16
CA PRO A 121 -59.50 -25.75 8.17
C PRO A 121 -60.66 -26.67 7.69
N SER A 122 -60.44 -27.59 6.72
CA SER A 122 -61.04 -28.96 6.68
C SER A 122 -60.67 -29.79 5.44
N SER A 123 -60.30 -31.05 5.74
CA SER A 123 -60.23 -32.34 5.01
C SER A 123 -61.10 -32.60 3.76
N GLU A 124 -60.60 -33.39 2.78
CA GLU A 124 -61.07 -34.76 2.41
C GLU A 124 -60.54 -35.33 1.06
N SER A 125 -60.13 -36.61 1.11
CA SER A 125 -60.08 -37.75 0.15
C SER A 125 -60.16 -37.68 -1.40
N LEU A 126 -59.32 -38.53 -2.02
CA LEU A 126 -59.34 -39.20 -3.36
C LEU A 126 -60.63 -40.05 -3.60
N PRO A 127 -61.05 -40.52 -4.84
CA PRO A 127 -60.26 -41.41 -5.74
C PRO A 127 -60.58 -41.55 -7.29
N VAL A 128 -59.57 -42.08 -8.04
CA VAL A 128 -59.50 -43.17 -9.08
C VAL A 128 -60.44 -43.27 -10.33
N ALA A 129 -59.82 -43.46 -11.53
CA ALA A 129 -60.03 -44.50 -12.58
C ALA A 129 -59.27 -44.10 -13.88
N ASP A 130 -58.27 -44.79 -14.46
CA ASP A 130 -58.07 -46.13 -15.07
C ASP A 130 -58.51 -46.30 -16.56
N SER A 131 -57.67 -47.02 -17.32
CA SER A 131 -57.71 -47.57 -18.71
C SER A 131 -56.64 -46.97 -19.64
N GLY A 132 -55.68 -47.68 -20.26
CA GLY A 132 -55.31 -49.10 -20.29
C GLY A 132 -54.06 -49.33 -21.18
N THR A 133 -53.13 -50.16 -20.69
CA THR A 133 -52.38 -51.31 -21.30
C THR A 133 -52.17 -51.38 -22.84
N VAL A 134 -51.07 -51.87 -23.47
CA VAL A 134 -50.05 -52.90 -23.13
C VAL A 134 -48.80 -52.84 -24.06
N ALA A 135 -47.65 -53.24 -23.49
CA ALA A 135 -46.59 -54.15 -24.01
C ALA A 135 -45.69 -53.77 -25.22
N ALA A 136 -44.39 -54.10 -25.27
CA ALA A 136 -43.43 -54.66 -24.31
C ALA A 136 -42.02 -54.79 -24.93
N SER A 137 -41.01 -54.79 -24.05
CA SER A 137 -39.80 -55.66 -24.04
C SER A 137 -38.57 -55.20 -24.84
N GLY A 138 -37.34 -55.26 -24.33
CA GLY A 138 -36.73 -55.71 -23.06
C GLY A 138 -35.22 -55.43 -23.18
N THR A 139 -34.59 -54.70 -22.26
CA THR A 139 -33.90 -55.14 -21.02
C THR A 139 -32.46 -55.63 -21.22
N GLU A 140 -31.56 -54.73 -20.80
CA GLU A 140 -30.34 -54.88 -19.98
C GLU A 140 -29.03 -55.54 -20.46
N PHE A 141 -28.01 -54.66 -20.40
CA PHE A 141 -26.67 -54.78 -19.81
C PHE A 141 -26.34 -56.03 -18.97
N GLY A 142 -25.12 -56.54 -19.20
CA GLY A 142 -24.36 -57.35 -18.26
C GLY A 142 -22.85 -57.23 -18.53
N ALA A 143 -22.11 -56.68 -17.58
CA ALA A 143 -20.66 -56.56 -17.56
C ALA A 143 -19.99 -57.86 -17.04
N LEU A 144 -18.75 -58.16 -17.47
CA LEU A 144 -17.61 -58.59 -16.61
C LEU A 144 -16.32 -58.89 -17.41
N ILE A 145 -15.19 -58.45 -16.84
CA ILE A 145 -13.76 -58.74 -17.10
C ILE A 145 -13.35 -60.01 -16.27
N PRO A 146 -12.16 -60.72 -16.32
CA PRO A 146 -10.88 -60.61 -17.09
C PRO A 146 -10.28 -61.94 -17.67
N GLY A 147 -9.14 -61.84 -18.38
CA GLY A 147 -7.94 -62.64 -18.02
C GLY A 147 -7.25 -63.56 -19.04
N SER A 148 -6.06 -63.11 -19.51
CA SER A 148 -4.80 -63.86 -19.75
C SER A 148 -4.75 -65.11 -20.66
N ALA A 149 -4.02 -65.01 -21.79
CA ALA A 149 -2.69 -65.65 -21.99
C ALA A 149 -2.36 -66.02 -23.46
N LYS A 150 -1.19 -65.53 -23.91
CA LYS A 150 -0.20 -66.13 -24.85
C LYS A 150 -0.62 -66.54 -26.28
N SER A 151 -0.10 -65.84 -27.29
CA SER A 151 0.95 -66.34 -28.22
C SER A 151 1.13 -65.41 -29.43
N ASP A 152 2.37 -64.98 -29.67
CA ASP A 152 2.88 -64.46 -30.95
C ASP A 152 3.51 -65.60 -31.77
N PRO A 153 3.88 -65.41 -33.06
CA PRO A 153 3.16 -64.81 -34.20
C PRO A 153 3.16 -65.83 -35.39
N PRO A 154 2.71 -65.54 -36.65
CA PRO A 154 3.55 -64.76 -37.58
C PRO A 154 2.82 -64.05 -38.76
N VAL A 155 3.64 -63.26 -39.47
CA VAL A 155 3.56 -62.83 -40.89
C VAL A 155 2.70 -61.60 -41.24
N MET A 156 3.46 -60.57 -41.62
CA MET A 156 3.09 -59.36 -42.35
C MET A 156 2.27 -59.65 -43.62
N SER A 157 1.23 -58.87 -43.84
CA SER A 157 0.74 -58.56 -45.18
C SER A 157 0.27 -57.11 -45.19
N GLU A 158 0.91 -56.33 -46.06
CA GLU A 158 0.68 -54.90 -46.28
C GLU A 158 -0.79 -54.62 -46.59
N MET A 159 -1.38 -53.66 -45.89
CA MET A 159 -2.59 -53.00 -46.34
C MET A 159 -2.41 -51.50 -46.20
N THR A 160 -2.14 -50.88 -47.34
CA THR A 160 -1.94 -49.45 -47.55
C THR A 160 -3.28 -48.72 -47.36
N ILE A 161 -3.38 -47.86 -46.34
CA ILE A 161 -4.48 -46.90 -46.22
C ILE A 161 -3.95 -45.55 -46.72
N ALA A 162 -4.36 -45.17 -47.92
CA ALA A 162 -4.16 -43.83 -48.45
C ALA A 162 -5.09 -42.85 -47.72
N ALA A 163 -4.53 -41.96 -46.90
CA ALA A 163 -5.23 -40.78 -46.41
C ALA A 163 -5.11 -39.66 -47.46
N ASP A 164 -6.24 -39.32 -48.06
CA ASP A 164 -6.42 -38.20 -49.00
C ASP A 164 -6.22 -36.86 -48.26
N PHE A 165 -5.00 -36.33 -48.30
CA PHE A 165 -4.71 -34.94 -47.97
C PHE A 165 -4.77 -34.12 -49.26
N SER A 166 -5.96 -33.75 -49.68
CA SER A 166 -6.16 -32.77 -50.74
C SER A 166 -5.58 -31.41 -50.28
N ARG A 167 -4.58 -30.90 -51.03
CA ARG A 167 -3.98 -29.57 -50.81
C ARG A 167 -5.05 -28.49 -50.99
N PRO A 168 -5.13 -27.47 -50.10
CA PRO A 168 -6.06 -26.36 -50.27
C PRO A 168 -5.77 -25.64 -51.58
N SER A 169 -6.82 -25.31 -52.32
CA SER A 169 -6.71 -24.66 -53.63
C SER A 169 -6.11 -23.26 -53.48
N GLU A 170 -5.41 -22.77 -54.52
CA GLU A 170 -4.80 -21.43 -54.50
C GLU A 170 -5.83 -20.31 -54.23
N GLU A 171 -7.09 -20.52 -54.63
CA GLU A 171 -8.19 -19.58 -54.34
C GLU A 171 -8.55 -19.51 -52.85
N GLU A 172 -8.41 -20.61 -52.11
CA GLU A 172 -8.76 -20.69 -50.69
C GLU A 172 -7.71 -19.98 -49.83
N ILE A 173 -6.44 -20.15 -50.17
CA ILE A 173 -5.30 -19.43 -49.57
C ILE A 173 -5.42 -17.91 -49.83
N ALA A 174 -5.82 -17.52 -51.04
CA ALA A 174 -6.02 -16.10 -51.38
C ALA A 174 -7.17 -15.47 -50.58
N ARG A 175 -8.26 -16.21 -50.35
CA ARG A 175 -9.40 -15.73 -49.55
C ARG A 175 -9.05 -15.56 -48.07
N GLU A 176 -8.31 -16.49 -47.47
CA GLU A 176 -7.86 -16.36 -46.08
C GLU A 176 -6.89 -15.19 -45.90
N LYS A 177 -5.97 -14.99 -46.86
CA LYS A 177 -5.04 -13.86 -46.83
C LYS A 177 -5.75 -12.51 -46.95
N ALA A 178 -6.74 -12.41 -47.84
CA ALA A 178 -7.56 -11.20 -47.95
C ALA A 178 -8.39 -10.92 -46.68
N LYS A 179 -8.88 -11.97 -46.01
CA LYS A 179 -9.62 -11.86 -44.74
C LYS A 179 -8.71 -11.40 -43.60
N SER A 180 -7.49 -11.93 -43.49
CA SER A 180 -6.54 -11.54 -42.45
C SER A 180 -6.02 -10.10 -42.63
N GLU A 181 -5.78 -9.67 -43.87
CA GLU A 181 -5.40 -8.28 -44.17
C GLU A 181 -6.52 -7.28 -43.84
N ARG A 182 -7.79 -7.66 -44.04
CA ARG A 182 -8.93 -6.82 -43.66
C ARG A 182 -9.03 -6.65 -42.15
N VAL A 183 -8.90 -7.73 -41.40
CA VAL A 183 -8.91 -7.71 -39.92
C VAL A 183 -7.75 -6.88 -39.38
N ALA A 184 -6.56 -6.96 -40.00
CA ALA A 184 -5.41 -6.15 -39.61
C ALA A 184 -5.67 -4.64 -39.80
N ARG A 185 -6.24 -4.24 -40.94
CA ARG A 185 -6.60 -2.82 -41.20
C ARG A 185 -7.67 -2.30 -40.26
N GLU A 186 -8.68 -3.12 -39.95
CA GLU A 186 -9.72 -2.75 -38.98
C GLU A 186 -9.15 -2.58 -37.56
N ALA A 187 -8.20 -3.45 -37.15
CA ALA A 187 -7.52 -3.34 -35.86
C ALA A 187 -6.62 -2.10 -35.75
N GLU A 188 -5.92 -1.73 -36.83
CA GLU A 188 -5.09 -0.52 -36.88
C GLU A 188 -5.92 0.75 -36.83
N ALA A 189 -7.03 0.81 -37.59
CA ALA A 189 -7.97 1.92 -37.52
C ALA A 189 -8.61 2.08 -36.13
N ALA A 190 -8.91 0.97 -35.44
CA ALA A 190 -9.44 1.01 -34.07
C ALA A 190 -8.41 1.54 -33.07
N ARG A 191 -7.12 1.20 -33.23
CA ARG A 191 -6.03 1.73 -32.39
C ARG A 191 -5.86 3.24 -32.60
N GLN A 192 -5.84 3.70 -33.84
CA GLN A 192 -5.74 5.13 -34.17
C GLN A 192 -6.88 5.92 -33.52
N LYS A 193 -8.11 5.40 -33.62
CA LYS A 193 -9.30 6.04 -33.04
C LYS A 193 -9.26 6.10 -31.51
N ALA A 194 -8.70 5.08 -30.85
CA ALA A 194 -8.53 5.07 -29.40
C ALA A 194 -7.47 6.08 -28.93
N GLU A 195 -6.38 6.23 -29.68
CA GLU A 195 -5.31 7.20 -29.40
C GLU A 195 -5.81 8.64 -29.57
N ASP A 196 -6.57 8.92 -30.64
CA ASP A 196 -7.21 10.22 -30.86
C ASP A 196 -8.24 10.58 -29.77
N ALA A 197 -9.00 9.59 -29.29
CA ALA A 197 -9.95 9.80 -28.19
C ALA A 197 -9.24 10.11 -26.88
N ARG A 198 -8.11 9.45 -26.59
CA ARG A 198 -7.30 9.70 -25.41
C ARG A 198 -6.68 11.09 -25.43
N ARG A 199 -6.12 11.52 -26.57
CA ARG A 199 -5.59 12.89 -26.72
C ARG A 199 -6.66 13.95 -26.46
N LYS A 200 -7.88 13.76 -26.98
CA LYS A 200 -9.00 14.68 -26.74
C LYS A 200 -9.41 14.73 -25.26
N ALA A 201 -9.35 13.60 -24.55
CA ALA A 201 -9.65 13.56 -23.11
C ALA A 201 -8.59 14.29 -22.28
N ASP A 202 -7.31 14.14 -22.63
CA ASP A 202 -6.20 14.84 -21.97
C ASP A 202 -6.27 16.36 -22.22
N GLU A 203 -6.61 16.79 -23.44
CA GLU A 203 -6.84 18.20 -23.79
C GLU A 203 -8.04 18.79 -23.01
N ALA A 204 -9.15 18.06 -22.91
CA ALA A 204 -10.33 18.49 -22.16
C ALA A 204 -10.05 18.63 -20.66
N ARG A 205 -9.24 17.72 -20.09
CA ARG A 205 -8.81 17.79 -18.69
C ARG A 205 -7.91 18.99 -18.42
N ALA A 206 -6.93 19.24 -19.31
CA ALA A 206 -6.05 20.40 -19.19
C ALA A 206 -6.80 21.73 -19.28
N GLU A 207 -7.87 21.80 -20.07
CA GLU A 207 -8.74 22.98 -20.17
C GLU A 207 -9.62 23.16 -18.92
N ALA A 208 -10.16 22.07 -18.37
CA ALA A 208 -10.92 22.10 -17.11
C ALA A 208 -10.05 22.58 -15.92
N GLU A 209 -8.78 22.16 -15.88
CA GLU A 209 -7.81 22.60 -14.87
C GLU A 209 -7.48 24.11 -15.00
N ARG A 210 -7.45 24.65 -16.22
CA ARG A 210 -7.27 26.10 -16.44
C ARG A 210 -8.48 26.93 -16.02
N GLN A 211 -9.69 26.41 -16.22
CA GLN A 211 -10.92 27.11 -15.86
C GLN A 211 -11.21 27.05 -14.35
N ALA A 212 -10.64 26.09 -13.62
CA ALA A 212 -10.77 25.97 -12.16
C ALA A 212 -9.79 26.85 -11.37
N HIS A 213 -8.81 27.50 -12.03
CA HIS A 213 -7.80 28.34 -11.37
C HIS A 213 -8.13 29.84 -11.51
N GLU A 214 -9.27 30.25 -10.93
CA GLU A 214 -9.51 31.65 -10.59
C GLU A 214 -8.92 31.89 -9.18
N PRO A 215 -7.90 32.76 -9.02
CA PRO A 215 -7.13 32.80 -7.78
C PRO A 215 -7.86 33.58 -6.68
N GLU A 216 -8.23 32.91 -5.59
CA GLU A 216 -8.45 33.59 -4.31
C GLU A 216 -7.10 33.96 -3.65
N PRO A 217 -6.93 35.16 -3.08
CA PRO A 217 -5.62 35.65 -2.68
C PRO A 217 -5.33 35.41 -1.19
N LYS A 218 -4.67 34.30 -0.78
CA LYS A 218 -4.17 34.09 0.61
C LYS A 218 -2.94 33.14 0.79
N ALA A 219 -2.01 33.04 -0.15
CA ALA A 219 -0.92 32.03 -0.07
C ALA A 219 0.51 32.58 0.22
N GLU A 220 0.73 33.89 0.29
CA GLU A 220 2.09 34.44 0.37
C GLU A 220 2.70 34.48 1.79
N GLU A 221 1.91 34.37 2.86
CA GLU A 221 2.43 34.57 4.23
C GLU A 221 3.28 33.39 4.76
N HIS A 222 2.93 32.12 4.51
CA HIS A 222 3.60 30.99 5.17
C HIS A 222 4.99 30.65 4.62
N HIS A 223 5.20 30.79 3.30
CA HIS A 223 6.52 30.56 2.69
C HIS A 223 7.50 31.70 3.02
N ALA A 224 7.02 32.95 3.01
CA ALA A 224 7.82 34.10 3.40
C ALA A 224 8.23 34.04 4.87
N VAL A 225 7.33 33.61 5.77
CA VAL A 225 7.66 33.46 7.21
C VAL A 225 8.78 32.45 7.44
N ASN A 226 8.83 31.34 6.70
CA ASN A 226 9.89 30.32 6.82
C ASN A 226 11.25 30.76 6.22
N VAL A 227 11.24 31.47 5.10
CA VAL A 227 12.47 32.02 4.48
C VAL A 227 13.03 33.19 5.32
N MET A 228 12.15 34.06 5.82
CA MET A 228 12.51 35.24 6.61
C MET A 228 13.00 34.88 8.03
N THR A 229 12.57 33.74 8.59
CA THR A 229 13.13 33.21 9.87
C THR A 229 14.52 32.60 9.69
N MET A 230 14.78 31.91 8.57
CA MET A 230 16.09 31.29 8.30
C MET A 230 17.21 32.32 8.10
N GLU A 231 16.87 33.54 7.64
CA GLU A 231 17.81 34.66 7.52
C GLU A 231 18.33 35.17 8.89
N MET A 232 17.51 35.06 9.94
CA MET A 232 17.87 35.37 11.33
C MET A 232 18.79 34.28 11.94
N VAL A 233 18.54 33.00 11.63
CA VAL A 233 19.43 31.87 11.99
C VAL A 233 20.83 32.07 11.42
N ASN A 234 20.88 32.44 10.14
CA ASN A 234 22.10 32.71 9.37
C ASN A 234 22.95 33.85 9.99
N THR A 235 22.34 34.77 10.74
CA THR A 235 23.08 35.88 11.39
C THR A 235 23.76 35.43 12.68
N LYS A 236 23.21 34.44 13.41
CA LYS A 236 23.82 33.87 14.62
C LYS A 236 24.93 32.84 14.34
N LEU A 237 24.85 32.11 13.21
CA LEU A 237 25.80 31.07 12.83
C LEU A 237 26.92 31.55 11.88
N LYS A 238 26.92 32.84 11.48
CA LYS A 238 27.98 33.47 10.69
C LYS A 238 29.34 33.36 11.41
N GLY A 239 30.13 32.36 11.04
CA GLY A 239 31.47 32.10 11.56
C GLY A 239 31.72 30.67 12.08
N ALA A 240 30.70 29.81 12.12
CA ALA A 240 30.90 28.40 12.47
C ALA A 240 31.50 27.62 11.29
N ASN A 241 32.52 26.79 11.57
CA ASN A 241 33.01 25.78 10.62
C ASN A 241 31.83 24.86 10.22
N ASP A 242 31.67 24.52 8.93
CA ASP A 242 30.55 23.71 8.44
C ASP A 242 30.45 22.35 9.17
N GLN A 243 31.59 21.80 9.60
CA GLN A 243 31.66 20.62 10.49
C GLN A 243 31.06 20.82 11.89
N ALA A 244 31.24 22.01 12.49
CA ALA A 244 30.63 22.33 13.77
C ALA A 244 29.11 22.49 13.61
N PHE A 245 28.68 23.12 12.52
CA PHE A 245 27.26 23.24 12.17
C PHE A 245 26.60 21.87 11.99
N LEU A 246 27.22 20.93 11.25
CA LEU A 246 26.72 19.56 11.10
C LEU A 246 26.55 18.84 12.45
N ARG A 247 27.50 19.01 13.36
CA ARG A 247 27.45 18.40 14.71
C ARG A 247 26.34 18.99 15.58
N GLU A 248 26.08 20.28 15.46
CA GLU A 248 25.04 20.97 16.22
C GLU A 248 23.66 20.70 15.66
N ALA A 249 23.51 20.81 14.34
CA ALA A 249 22.24 20.62 13.64
C ALA A 249 21.80 19.17 13.54
N ARG A 250 22.74 18.21 13.62
CA ARG A 250 22.49 16.76 13.55
C ARG A 250 21.48 16.37 12.45
N PRO A 251 21.68 16.83 11.20
CA PRO A 251 20.74 16.62 10.10
C PRO A 251 20.57 15.14 9.76
N ARG A 252 19.33 14.74 9.50
CA ARG A 252 18.93 13.36 9.18
C ARG A 252 18.01 13.32 7.98
N ILE A 253 18.10 12.22 7.25
CA ILE A 253 17.13 11.84 6.24
C ILE A 253 16.44 10.58 6.72
N LEU A 254 15.14 10.64 6.95
CA LEU A 254 14.32 9.47 7.16
C LEU A 254 13.86 8.97 5.79
N ILE A 255 14.19 7.73 5.48
CA ILE A 255 13.71 7.05 4.28
C ILE A 255 12.40 6.34 4.64
N CYS A 256 11.28 6.90 4.19
CA CYS A 256 9.95 6.40 4.52
C CYS A 256 9.43 5.51 3.39
N HIS A 257 10.10 4.38 3.14
CA HIS A 257 9.73 3.45 2.08
C HIS A 257 9.39 2.05 2.64
N PRO A 258 8.28 1.40 2.22
CA PRO A 258 7.80 0.14 2.80
C PRO A 258 8.77 -1.05 2.77
N THR A 259 9.79 -0.99 1.90
CA THR A 259 10.81 -2.04 1.75
C THR A 259 12.22 -1.57 2.08
N LEU A 260 12.40 -0.28 2.40
CA LEU A 260 13.71 0.34 2.56
C LEU A 260 13.61 1.49 3.57
N SER A 261 13.21 1.17 4.80
CA SER A 261 13.12 2.12 5.90
C SER A 261 14.49 2.30 6.55
N ASP A 262 14.97 3.54 6.63
CA ASP A 262 16.28 3.85 7.22
C ASP A 262 16.32 5.27 7.78
N ILE A 263 17.21 5.51 8.75
CA ILE A 263 17.47 6.85 9.31
C ILE A 263 18.94 7.18 9.07
N VAL A 264 19.18 8.09 8.14
CA VAL A 264 20.51 8.39 7.63
C VAL A 264 21.01 9.69 8.21
N LEU A 265 22.14 9.67 8.91
CA LEU A 265 22.81 10.88 9.39
C LEU A 265 23.57 11.54 8.22
N VAL A 266 23.36 12.84 8.04
CA VAL A 266 24.15 13.65 7.11
C VAL A 266 25.37 14.19 7.86
N ASP A 267 26.52 13.55 7.67
CA ASP A 267 27.73 13.76 8.49
C ASP A 267 28.86 14.51 7.78
N SER A 268 28.63 14.93 6.54
CA SER A 268 29.62 15.59 5.70
C SER A 268 29.01 16.80 4.98
N GLU A 269 29.88 17.75 4.65
CA GLU A 269 29.51 19.00 3.97
C GLU A 269 28.92 18.76 2.57
N SER A 270 29.28 17.63 1.97
CA SER A 270 28.90 17.23 0.62
C SER A 270 28.42 15.78 0.65
N PHE A 271 27.14 15.58 0.93
CA PHE A 271 26.52 14.28 1.14
C PHE A 271 25.78 13.81 -0.12
N VAL A 272 26.40 12.91 -0.88
CA VAL A 272 25.84 12.41 -2.15
C VAL A 272 25.03 11.14 -1.94
N ILE A 273 23.84 11.09 -2.53
CA ILE A 273 22.88 9.99 -2.45
C ILE A 273 22.65 9.40 -3.84
N GLY A 274 22.68 8.07 -3.93
CA GLY A 274 22.38 7.37 -5.18
C GLY A 274 22.45 5.85 -5.06
N SER A 275 22.18 5.14 -6.16
CA SER A 275 21.95 3.68 -6.15
C SER A 275 23.16 2.80 -6.47
N GLY A 276 24.31 3.37 -6.86
CA GLY A 276 25.39 2.56 -7.46
C GLY A 276 26.81 3.05 -7.22
N ARG A 277 27.81 2.40 -7.82
CA ARG A 277 29.16 2.97 -7.84
C ARG A 277 29.18 4.08 -8.88
N SER A 278 29.52 5.28 -8.45
CA SER A 278 29.69 6.43 -9.32
C SER A 278 31.13 6.91 -9.36
N SER A 279 31.44 7.87 -10.23
CA SER A 279 32.73 8.59 -10.24
C SER A 279 32.96 9.39 -8.95
N THR A 280 31.88 9.80 -8.27
CA THR A 280 31.91 10.47 -6.98
C THR A 280 31.68 9.46 -5.84
N THR A 281 32.31 9.70 -4.68
CA THR A 281 32.03 8.96 -3.45
C THR A 281 30.57 9.16 -3.05
N ILE A 282 29.78 8.08 -3.09
CA ILE A 282 28.42 8.07 -2.57
C ILE A 282 28.48 7.95 -1.05
N ALA A 283 27.91 8.94 -0.36
CA ALA A 283 27.82 8.93 1.09
C ALA A 283 26.73 7.97 1.56
N TYR A 284 25.58 7.93 0.86
CA TYR A 284 24.50 6.99 1.16
C TYR A 284 24.00 6.24 -0.08
N LYS A 285 24.10 4.90 -0.02
CA LYS A 285 23.65 4.01 -1.09
C LYS A 285 22.17 3.72 -0.95
N LEU A 286 21.36 4.44 -1.70
CA LEU A 286 19.91 4.25 -1.77
C LEU A 286 19.54 3.28 -2.89
N ASP A 287 19.52 1.98 -2.57
CA ASP A 287 19.26 0.88 -3.51
C ASP A 287 17.78 0.80 -3.91
N HIS A 288 17.37 1.65 -4.85
CA HIS A 288 16.02 1.64 -5.39
C HIS A 288 16.00 1.84 -6.90
N ARG A 289 15.07 1.18 -7.60
CA ARG A 289 15.00 1.17 -9.08
C ARG A 289 14.79 2.54 -9.71
N THR A 290 14.19 3.47 -8.97
CA THR A 290 13.92 4.84 -9.44
C THR A 290 15.06 5.80 -9.12
N VAL A 291 16.09 5.35 -8.40
CA VAL A 291 17.22 6.16 -7.96
C VAL A 291 18.39 5.95 -8.91
N SER A 292 18.99 7.07 -9.34
CA SER A 292 20.11 7.11 -10.28
C SER A 292 21.42 6.85 -9.53
N ARG A 293 22.50 6.52 -10.26
CA ARG A 293 23.79 6.22 -9.64
C ARG A 293 24.29 7.39 -8.79
N GLU A 294 24.29 8.58 -9.35
CA GLU A 294 24.31 9.85 -8.62
C GLU A 294 22.93 10.47 -8.84
N HIS A 295 22.15 10.66 -7.77
CA HIS A 295 20.79 11.16 -7.91
C HIS A 295 20.63 12.52 -7.28
N ALA A 296 20.99 12.64 -6.00
CA ALA A 296 20.84 13.87 -5.26
C ALA A 296 22.07 14.15 -4.40
N LYS A 297 22.24 15.40 -4.01
CA LYS A 297 23.30 15.84 -3.11
C LYS A 297 22.74 16.81 -2.09
N ILE A 298 23.11 16.63 -0.83
CA ILE A 298 22.92 17.63 0.21
C ILE A 298 24.23 18.34 0.47
N VAL A 299 24.21 19.66 0.49
CA VAL A 299 25.34 20.52 0.82
C VAL A 299 25.04 21.27 2.11
N ALA A 300 25.90 21.12 3.11
CA ALA A 300 25.87 21.94 4.32
C ALA A 300 26.91 23.05 4.18
N ARG A 301 26.45 24.29 4.06
CA ARG A 301 27.32 25.45 3.87
C ARG A 301 26.69 26.73 4.40
N ASP A 302 27.48 27.57 5.06
CA ASP A 302 27.04 28.87 5.58
C ASP A 302 25.83 28.74 6.53
N GLY A 303 25.82 27.68 7.35
CA GLY A 303 24.73 27.39 8.30
C GLY A 303 23.41 26.99 7.65
N ARG A 304 23.41 26.58 6.38
CA ARG A 304 22.22 26.11 5.63
C ARG A 304 22.45 24.76 4.99
N PHE A 305 21.36 24.06 4.72
CA PHE A 305 21.33 22.84 3.91
C PHE A 305 20.74 23.14 2.54
N ARG A 306 21.37 22.66 1.48
CA ARG A 306 20.85 22.73 0.11
C ARG A 306 20.78 21.34 -0.50
N LEU A 307 19.62 20.97 -1.01
CA LEU A 307 19.37 19.74 -1.74
C LEU A 307 19.43 20.04 -3.24
N ALA A 308 20.26 19.31 -3.97
CA ALA A 308 20.40 19.45 -5.42
C ALA A 308 20.16 18.12 -6.13
N ASP A 309 19.43 18.16 -7.24
CA ASP A 309 19.34 17.05 -8.20
C ASP A 309 20.62 17.02 -9.07
N LEU A 310 21.23 15.85 -9.22
CA LEU A 310 22.46 15.69 -9.99
C LEU A 310 22.20 15.30 -11.45
N GLY A 311 21.12 15.82 -12.04
CA GLY A 311 20.68 15.45 -13.39
C GLY A 311 20.11 14.03 -13.43
N SER A 312 19.32 13.68 -12.42
CA SER A 312 18.82 12.33 -12.26
C SER A 312 17.66 12.04 -13.21
N THR A 313 17.40 10.75 -13.48
CA THR A 313 16.36 10.35 -14.45
C THR A 313 14.95 10.71 -13.95
N ASN A 314 14.68 10.44 -12.67
CA ASN A 314 13.35 10.65 -12.08
C ASN A 314 13.26 11.93 -11.26
N GLY A 315 14.37 12.66 -11.08
CA GLY A 315 14.44 13.94 -10.40
C GLY A 315 14.25 13.85 -8.90
N VAL A 316 14.52 14.98 -8.25
CA VAL A 316 14.14 15.23 -6.87
C VAL A 316 12.85 16.06 -6.87
N THR A 317 11.86 15.64 -6.08
CA THR A 317 10.60 16.39 -5.91
C THR A 317 10.48 16.85 -4.47
N VAL A 318 10.26 18.13 -4.22
CA VAL A 318 10.01 18.67 -2.86
C VAL A 318 8.53 19.01 -2.72
N TYR A 319 7.93 18.65 -1.59
CA TYR A 319 6.55 18.97 -1.28
C TYR A 319 6.46 20.24 -0.44
N THR A 320 5.57 21.12 -0.88
CA THR A 320 5.17 22.35 -0.19
C THR A 320 3.66 22.39 -0.06
N ASP A 321 3.12 23.45 0.53
CA ASP A 321 1.66 23.67 0.61
C ASP A 321 1.01 23.75 -0.78
N ASN A 322 1.78 24.13 -1.81
CA ASN A 322 1.36 24.19 -3.21
C ASN A 322 1.50 22.83 -3.94
N GLY A 323 1.76 21.74 -3.21
CA GLY A 323 2.00 20.41 -3.76
C GLY A 323 3.47 20.10 -4.02
N GLY A 324 3.70 19.02 -4.77
CA GLY A 324 5.05 18.54 -5.10
C GLY A 324 5.60 19.18 -6.37
N GLN A 325 6.81 19.73 -6.30
CA GLN A 325 7.52 20.29 -7.46
C GLN A 325 8.90 19.65 -7.63
N ARG A 326 9.31 19.42 -8.88
CA ARG A 326 10.68 18.98 -9.18
C ARG A 326 11.65 20.15 -9.03
N ILE A 327 12.81 19.87 -8.47
CA ILE A 327 13.83 20.88 -8.17
C ILE A 327 15.15 20.51 -8.83
N ASP A 328 15.89 21.52 -9.25
CA ASP A 328 17.33 21.40 -9.56
C ASP A 328 18.15 21.68 -8.29
N GLU A 329 17.76 22.71 -7.54
CA GLU A 329 18.31 23.07 -6.24
C GLU A 329 17.19 23.59 -5.32
N TRP A 330 17.28 23.27 -4.03
CA TRP A 330 16.30 23.65 -3.02
C TRP A 330 16.96 23.91 -1.67
N GLU A 331 16.55 24.97 -0.97
CA GLU A 331 16.97 25.21 0.41
C GLU A 331 16.22 24.28 1.36
N LEU A 332 16.95 23.35 1.97
CA LEU A 332 16.38 22.26 2.75
C LEU A 332 16.17 22.72 4.20
N ALA A 333 14.95 23.12 4.52
CA ALA A 333 14.54 23.43 5.88
C ALA A 333 14.20 22.15 6.66
N ASP A 334 14.22 22.23 7.99
CA ASP A 334 13.71 21.18 8.85
C ASP A 334 12.27 20.77 8.44
N GLN A 335 11.94 19.49 8.62
CA GLN A 335 10.65 18.89 8.27
C GLN A 335 10.30 18.93 6.78
N THR A 336 11.26 19.21 5.90
CA THR A 336 11.03 19.19 4.45
C THR A 336 10.77 17.77 3.95
N ARG A 337 9.63 17.58 3.28
CA ARG A 337 9.26 16.34 2.59
C ARG A 337 9.73 16.37 1.15
N PHE A 338 10.34 15.29 0.70
CA PHE A 338 10.82 15.19 -0.67
C PHE A 338 10.86 13.76 -1.18
N LEU A 339 10.94 13.58 -2.49
CA LEU A 339 11.21 12.31 -3.15
C LEU A 339 12.59 12.34 -3.78
N ILE A 340 13.34 11.26 -3.61
CA ILE A 340 14.49 10.94 -4.46
C ILE A 340 13.99 9.91 -5.48
N GLY A 341 13.71 10.37 -6.69
CA GLY A 341 13.01 9.61 -7.73
C GLY A 341 11.60 9.25 -7.29
N GLY A 342 11.45 8.07 -6.69
CA GLY A 342 10.16 7.57 -6.18
C GLY A 342 10.23 7.11 -4.73
N VAL A 343 11.32 7.43 -4.03
CA VAL A 343 11.53 7.07 -2.64
C VAL A 343 11.13 8.25 -1.77
N PRO A 344 10.13 8.13 -0.89
CA PRO A 344 9.76 9.17 0.05
C PRO A 344 10.83 9.37 1.12
N CYS A 345 11.21 10.63 1.30
CA CYS A 345 12.21 11.07 2.26
C CYS A 345 11.67 12.23 3.09
N LEU A 346 12.08 12.29 4.36
CA LEU A 346 11.87 13.43 5.24
C LEU A 346 13.21 13.93 5.74
N PHE A 347 13.48 15.22 5.58
CA PHE A 347 14.62 15.86 6.20
C PHE A 347 14.25 16.36 7.59
N LEU A 348 15.07 16.02 8.59
CA LEU A 348 14.96 16.52 9.95
C LEU A 348 16.29 17.11 10.40
N CYS A 349 16.25 18.17 11.19
CA CYS A 349 17.40 18.62 11.96
C CYS A 349 16.98 19.07 13.36
N ASP A 350 17.95 19.07 14.28
CA ASP A 350 17.73 19.49 15.64
C ASP A 350 17.60 21.04 15.72
N LEU A 351 17.78 21.81 14.65
CA LEU A 351 17.60 23.27 14.70
C LEU A 351 16.14 23.64 14.42
N ASP A 352 15.57 24.48 15.28
CA ASP A 352 14.30 25.14 15.02
C ASP A 352 14.45 26.29 14.01
N THR A 353 13.34 26.93 13.65
CA THR A 353 13.31 28.06 12.71
C THR A 353 14.07 29.29 13.22
N ASN A 354 14.43 29.34 14.51
CA ASN A 354 15.25 30.39 15.12
C ASN A 354 16.72 29.96 15.32
N GLY A 355 17.10 28.79 14.79
CA GLY A 355 18.44 28.25 14.91
C GLY A 355 18.78 27.81 16.33
N GLN A 356 17.77 27.64 17.19
CA GLN A 356 17.93 27.05 18.51
C GLN A 356 17.82 25.54 18.38
N ARG A 357 18.66 24.83 19.13
CA ARG A 357 18.65 23.37 19.14
C ARG A 357 17.44 22.87 19.94
N ARG A 358 16.54 22.14 19.27
CA ARG A 358 15.51 21.31 19.90
C ARG A 358 16.16 20.29 20.81
N THR A 359 15.64 20.19 22.01
CA THR A 359 16.13 19.25 23.02
C THR A 359 15.33 17.97 22.98
N ARG A 360 15.83 16.93 23.65
CA ARG A 360 15.11 15.65 23.77
C ARG A 360 13.73 15.84 24.38
N GLU A 361 13.60 16.76 25.32
CA GLU A 361 12.34 17.12 25.96
C GLU A 361 11.31 17.66 24.96
N ASP A 362 11.73 18.29 23.85
CA ASP A 362 10.81 18.78 22.82
C ASP A 362 10.17 17.61 22.05
N PHE A 363 10.98 16.62 21.70
CA PHE A 363 10.50 15.39 21.05
C PHE A 363 9.63 14.55 21.99
N ASP A 364 10.01 14.45 23.27
CA ASP A 364 9.23 13.72 24.28
C ASP A 364 7.85 14.39 24.48
N ARG A 365 7.79 15.74 24.52
CA ARG A 365 6.50 16.48 24.59
C ARG A 365 5.63 16.25 23.36
N ALA A 366 6.23 16.19 22.17
CA ALA A 366 5.48 15.90 20.94
C ALA A 366 4.93 14.46 20.96
N LEU A 367 5.71 13.49 21.44
CA LEU A 367 5.25 12.10 21.59
C LEU A 367 4.11 11.99 22.61
N ASP A 368 4.22 12.66 23.76
CA ASP A 368 3.15 12.74 24.77
C ASP A 368 1.86 13.33 24.16
N TRP A 369 1.98 14.37 23.33
CA TRP A 369 0.85 14.98 22.63
C TRP A 369 0.18 13.98 21.68
N LEU A 370 0.96 13.22 20.90
CA LEU A 370 0.42 12.21 19.97
C LEU A 370 -0.32 11.10 20.70
N LEU A 371 0.21 10.64 21.84
CA LEU A 371 -0.43 9.65 22.69
C LEU A 371 -1.75 10.19 23.28
N ALA A 372 -1.74 11.44 23.76
CA ALA A 372 -2.92 12.09 24.34
C ALA A 372 -4.06 12.28 23.31
N HIS A 373 -3.73 12.44 22.04
CA HIS A 373 -4.70 12.61 20.95
C HIS A 373 -4.99 11.32 20.18
N HIS A 374 -4.54 10.17 20.70
CA HIS A 374 -4.73 8.84 20.08
C HIS A 374 -4.18 8.76 18.63
N LYS A 375 -3.17 9.57 18.30
CA LYS A 375 -2.49 9.56 17.00
C LYS A 375 -1.42 8.48 16.88
N VAL A 376 -0.99 7.96 18.03
CA VAL A 376 -0.15 6.78 18.15
C VAL A 376 -0.64 5.95 19.33
N ASN A 377 -0.55 4.63 19.23
CA ASN A 377 -0.89 3.75 20.35
C ASN A 377 0.33 3.59 21.29
N ARG A 378 0.07 3.20 22.55
CA ARG A 378 1.13 3.03 23.57
C ARG A 378 2.13 1.92 23.24
N GLU A 379 1.70 0.89 22.54
CA GLU A 379 2.55 -0.25 22.20
C GLU A 379 3.58 0.12 21.12
N SER A 380 3.15 0.82 20.08
CA SER A 380 4.00 1.44 19.05
C SER A 380 5.01 2.39 19.67
N ALA A 381 4.57 3.30 20.56
CA ALA A 381 5.46 4.22 21.25
C ALA A 381 6.52 3.49 22.10
N ARG A 382 6.10 2.50 22.89
CA ARG A 382 7.01 1.67 23.70
C ARG A 382 8.02 0.93 22.82
N ARG A 383 7.56 0.30 21.74
CA ARG A 383 8.40 -0.42 20.77
C ARG A 383 9.44 0.51 20.14
N ALA A 384 9.04 1.72 19.76
CA ALA A 384 9.96 2.73 19.24
C ALA A 384 11.02 3.13 20.29
N GLU A 385 10.62 3.39 21.55
CA GLU A 385 11.54 3.70 22.64
C GLU A 385 12.53 2.55 22.93
N GLU A 386 12.05 1.31 22.98
CA GLU A 386 12.88 0.11 23.15
C GLU A 386 13.91 -0.03 22.03
N ARG A 387 13.52 0.26 20.78
CA ARG A 387 14.46 0.29 19.65
C ARG A 387 15.52 1.37 19.82
N VAL A 388 15.17 2.58 20.27
CA VAL A 388 16.16 3.64 20.54
C VAL A 388 17.14 3.20 21.62
N GLN A 389 16.66 2.56 22.69
CA GLN A 389 17.49 2.07 23.80
C GLN A 389 18.42 0.93 23.37
N ALA A 390 17.91 -0.02 22.57
CA ALA A 390 18.68 -1.16 22.06
C ALA A 390 19.88 -0.74 21.21
N HIS A 391 19.82 0.43 20.56
CA HIS A 391 20.93 1.01 19.80
C HIS A 391 21.89 1.84 20.67
N GLY A 392 21.89 1.65 22.00
CA GLY A 392 22.90 2.19 22.92
C GLY A 392 22.76 3.67 23.25
N GLY A 393 21.53 4.19 23.29
CA GLY A 393 21.29 5.63 23.48
C GLY A 393 21.48 6.40 22.18
N SER A 394 20.91 5.83 21.11
CA SER A 394 21.09 6.30 19.74
C SER A 394 20.85 7.79 19.58
N ILE A 395 21.48 8.34 18.56
CA ILE A 395 21.25 9.68 18.05
C ILE A 395 19.74 9.90 17.74
N HIS A 396 18.99 8.83 17.49
CA HIS A 396 17.60 8.83 17.08
C HIS A 396 16.59 9.05 18.22
N HIS A 397 15.46 9.66 17.87
CA HIS A 397 14.30 9.78 18.76
C HIS A 397 13.24 8.73 18.42
N ALA A 398 12.42 8.33 19.41
CA ALA A 398 11.35 7.35 19.20
C ALA A 398 10.38 7.81 18.10
N ALA A 399 10.14 9.12 18.01
CA ALA A 399 9.38 9.75 16.93
C ALA A 399 9.92 9.44 15.54
N GLU A 400 11.24 9.42 15.34
CA GLU A 400 11.82 9.15 14.03
C GLU A 400 11.56 7.71 13.59
N ILE A 401 11.58 6.78 14.55
CA ILE A 401 11.23 5.38 14.30
C ILE A 401 9.76 5.27 13.91
N LEU A 402 8.87 5.91 14.66
CA LEU A 402 7.43 5.92 14.39
C LEU A 402 7.12 6.49 13.00
N LEU A 403 7.79 7.58 12.60
CA LEU A 403 7.65 8.19 11.27
C LEU A 403 8.16 7.28 10.15
N THR A 404 9.29 6.61 10.36
CA THR A 404 9.90 5.73 9.35
C THR A 404 9.09 4.44 9.15
N GLU A 405 8.39 3.98 10.20
CA GLU A 405 7.52 2.80 10.16
C GLU A 405 6.09 3.11 9.68
N GLY A 406 5.70 4.39 9.66
CA GLY A 406 4.35 4.80 9.27
C GLY A 406 3.32 4.69 10.40
N ASP A 407 3.75 4.51 11.64
CA ASP A 407 2.87 4.45 12.82
C ASP A 407 2.28 5.82 13.17
N VAL A 408 2.88 6.90 12.67
CA VAL A 408 2.44 8.29 12.88
C VAL A 408 2.38 9.01 11.54
N ALA A 409 1.27 9.70 11.29
CA ALA A 409 1.14 10.59 10.14
C ALA A 409 2.07 11.81 10.29
N LEU A 410 2.75 12.18 9.21
CA LEU A 410 3.70 13.31 9.22
C LEU A 410 3.05 14.64 9.62
N ASP A 411 1.81 14.90 9.20
CA ASP A 411 1.08 16.12 9.58
C ASP A 411 0.76 16.18 11.07
N ASP A 412 0.43 15.03 11.67
CA ASP A 412 0.19 14.93 13.11
C ASP A 412 1.50 15.13 13.88
N TRP A 413 2.62 14.61 13.37
CA TRP A 413 3.95 14.84 13.95
C TRP A 413 4.34 16.32 13.91
N PHE A 414 4.21 17.00 12.76
CA PHE A 414 4.54 18.42 12.63
C PHE A 414 3.69 19.25 13.58
N ARG A 415 2.39 18.96 13.66
CA ARG A 415 1.48 19.63 14.60
C ARG A 415 1.90 19.40 16.05
N ALA A 416 2.28 18.18 16.42
CA ALA A 416 2.74 17.86 17.77
C ALA A 416 4.02 18.63 18.15
N LEU A 417 4.96 18.77 17.20
CA LEU A 417 6.22 19.46 17.44
C LEU A 417 6.07 21.00 17.45
N SER A 418 5.23 21.56 16.58
CA SER A 418 4.95 23.01 16.50
C SER A 418 4.05 23.53 17.62
N SER A 419 3.15 22.70 18.15
CA SER A 419 2.25 23.08 19.24
C SER A 419 2.94 23.23 20.60
N GLY A 420 4.28 23.08 20.67
CA GLY A 420 5.07 23.39 21.86
C GLY A 420 4.70 22.57 23.10
N GLY A 421 3.98 21.44 22.94
CA GLY A 421 3.46 20.72 24.09
C GLY A 421 2.50 21.57 24.95
N VAL A 422 1.67 22.43 24.36
CA VAL A 422 0.50 22.97 25.07
C VAL A 422 -0.61 21.91 25.09
N GLY A 423 -0.30 20.75 25.67
CA GLY A 423 -1.29 19.85 26.27
C GLY A 423 -1.47 20.25 27.74
N PRO A 424 -2.63 20.01 28.38
CA PRO A 424 -3.10 20.84 29.48
C PRO A 424 -2.17 20.89 30.71
N TRP A 425 -1.31 19.90 30.96
CA TRP A 425 -0.38 19.93 32.10
C TRP A 425 0.84 19.04 31.81
N SER A 426 2.06 19.57 31.93
CA SER A 426 3.27 18.74 31.90
C SER A 426 3.30 17.81 33.12
N ARG A 427 3.94 16.63 33.03
CA ARG A 427 4.12 15.71 34.19
C ARG A 427 4.71 16.43 35.42
N ASN A 428 5.62 17.38 35.21
CA ASN A 428 6.20 18.18 36.28
C ASN A 428 5.20 19.17 36.88
N THR A 429 4.29 19.72 36.06
CA THR A 429 3.18 20.57 36.53
C THR A 429 2.16 19.76 37.33
N ILE A 430 1.82 18.54 36.89
CA ILE A 430 0.92 17.63 37.64
C ILE A 430 1.53 17.23 38.99
N ILE A 431 2.82 16.86 39.01
CA ILE A 431 3.54 16.55 40.25
C ILE A 431 3.60 17.79 41.16
N GLY A 432 3.87 18.98 40.61
CA GLY A 432 3.88 20.23 41.36
C GLY A 432 2.52 20.56 42.01
N ILE A 433 1.42 20.33 41.29
CA ILE A 433 0.06 20.54 41.83
C ILE A 433 -0.27 19.50 42.90
N ALA A 434 0.05 18.22 42.68
CA ALA A 434 -0.18 17.17 43.67
C ALA A 434 0.58 17.45 44.97
N VAL A 435 1.84 17.89 44.88
CA VAL A 435 2.66 18.31 46.02
C VAL A 435 2.08 19.56 46.67
N GLY A 436 1.67 20.57 45.89
CA GLY A 436 1.03 21.79 46.41
C GLY A 436 -0.28 21.52 47.15
N VAL A 437 -1.12 20.62 46.63
CA VAL A 437 -2.38 20.19 47.26
C VAL A 437 -2.10 19.42 48.54
N LEU A 438 -1.12 18.53 48.56
CA LEU A 438 -0.72 17.80 49.78
C LEU A 438 -0.20 18.75 50.87
N ILE A 439 0.61 19.75 50.51
CA ILE A 439 1.09 20.78 51.45
C ILE A 439 -0.09 21.61 51.97
N PHE A 440 -1.01 22.03 51.09
CA PHE A 440 -2.19 22.80 51.48
C PHE A 440 -3.09 22.03 52.45
N ILE A 441 -3.35 20.74 52.17
CA ILE A 441 -4.12 19.86 53.07
C ILE A 441 -3.40 19.71 54.42
N ALA A 442 -2.07 19.53 54.43
CA ALA A 442 -1.30 19.43 55.67
C ALA A 442 -1.38 20.72 56.51
N VAL A 443 -1.30 21.90 55.89
CA VAL A 443 -1.45 23.20 56.57
C VAL A 443 -2.87 23.38 57.09
N LEU A 444 -3.89 22.98 56.34
CA LEU A 444 -5.28 23.07 56.77
C LEU A 444 -5.57 22.16 57.97
N ILE A 445 -5.05 20.93 57.97
CA ILE A 445 -5.15 20.00 59.11
C ILE A 445 -4.42 20.55 60.34
N TRP A 446 -3.29 21.22 60.17
CA TRP A 446 -2.56 21.86 61.27
C TRP A 446 -3.32 23.05 61.87
N LEU A 447 -4.00 23.85 61.07
CA LEU A 447 -4.82 24.99 61.54
C LEU A 447 -6.14 24.56 62.22
N LEU A 448 -6.61 23.35 61.97
CA LEU A 448 -7.84 22.80 62.56
C LEU A 448 -7.60 21.96 63.82
N LYS A 449 -6.34 21.78 64.23
CA LYS A 449 -5.93 21.20 65.53
C LYS A 449 -5.52 22.31 66.48
#